data_AF-A0A9X7FFZ5-F1
#
_entry.id   AF-A0A9X7FFZ5-F1
#
_cell.length_a   1.000
_cell.length_b   1.000
_cell.length_c   1.000
_cell.angle_alpha   90.00
_cell.angle_beta   90.00
_cell.angle_gamma   90.00
#
_symmetry.space_group_name_H-M   'P 1'
#
loop_
_entity.id
_entity.type
_entity.pdbx_description
1 polymer ?
#
loop_
_entity_poly.entity_id
_entity_poly.type
_entity_poly.pdbx_seq_one_letter_code
_entity_poly.pdbx_strand_id
1 'polypeptide(L)'
;MKVLVHPRVIRKRPWFSETEVINMWNSSCRELPRQGEYEPSQMLSLAWDSRGVITELIAYKGEDGEWIIFHVVPATKKFLAEMGFSQEEIRQIFGRR
;
A
#
# COMPACT_ATOMS: atom_id res chain seq x y z
N MET A 1 12.53 5.96 10.53
CA MET A 1 11.92 6.94 9.61
C MET A 1 10.48 7.17 10.06
N LYS A 2 10.00 8.42 10.11
CA LYS A 2 8.64 8.73 10.55
C LYS A 2 7.65 8.32 9.46
N VAL A 3 6.50 7.75 9.84
CA VAL A 3 5.43 7.36 8.93
C VAL A 3 4.13 7.96 9.46
N LEU A 4 3.36 8.59 8.58
CA LEU A 4 2.10 9.26 8.87
C LEU A 4 1.00 8.72 7.95
N VAL A 5 -0.23 8.77 8.44
CA VAL A 5 -1.41 8.40 7.67
C VAL A 5 -2.17 9.67 7.31
N HIS A 6 -2.36 9.93 6.02
CA HIS A 6 -3.14 11.06 5.58
C HIS A 6 -4.61 10.90 6.05
N PRO A 7 -5.26 11.94 6.63
CA PRO A 7 -6.60 11.80 7.25
C PRO A 7 -7.69 11.25 6.32
N ARG A 8 -7.52 11.44 5.00
CA ARG A 8 -8.39 10.85 3.96
C ARG A 8 -8.48 9.33 4.02
N VAL A 9 -7.40 8.63 4.42
CA VAL A 9 -7.38 7.16 4.50
C VAL A 9 -8.43 6.68 5.48
N ILE A 10 -8.35 7.15 6.73
CA ILE A 10 -9.30 6.77 7.79
C ILE A 10 -10.72 7.21 7.44
N ARG A 11 -10.90 8.42 6.90
CA ARG A 11 -12.21 8.89 6.44
C ARG A 11 -12.85 7.97 5.38
N LYS A 12 -12.06 7.38 4.50
CA LYS A 12 -12.54 6.45 3.46
C LYS A 12 -12.56 4.99 3.89
N ARG A 13 -11.83 4.64 4.95
CA ARG A 13 -11.62 3.28 5.45
C ARG A 13 -11.78 3.29 6.98
N PRO A 14 -12.97 3.61 7.51
CA PRO A 14 -13.18 3.82 8.94
C PRO A 14 -13.00 2.55 9.79
N TRP A 15 -12.89 1.37 9.15
CA TRP A 15 -12.57 0.11 9.82
C TRP A 15 -11.08 -0.09 10.10
N PHE A 16 -10.20 0.77 9.56
CA PHE A 16 -8.78 0.77 9.91
C PHE A 16 -8.49 1.84 10.95
N SER A 17 -7.57 1.53 11.87
CA SER A 17 -6.94 2.54 12.72
C SER A 17 -5.67 3.09 12.05
N GLU A 18 -5.22 4.28 12.45
CA GLU A 18 -3.93 4.82 11.98
C GLU A 18 -2.77 3.88 12.34
N THR A 19 -2.78 3.34 13.55
CA THR A 19 -1.77 2.37 14.02
C THR A 19 -1.73 1.12 13.15
N GLU A 20 -2.89 0.59 12.75
CA GLU A 20 -2.94 -0.56 11.86
C GLU A 20 -2.35 -0.25 10.48
N VAL A 21 -2.65 0.92 9.92
CA VAL A 21 -2.08 1.35 8.63
C VAL A 21 -0.56 1.52 8.71
N ILE A 22 -0.05 2.10 9.80
CA ILE A 22 1.39 2.23 10.04
C ILE A 22 2.04 0.85 10.22
N ASN A 23 1.39 -0.07 10.93
CA ASN A 23 1.89 -1.43 11.09
C ASN A 23 1.96 -2.17 9.76
N MET A 24 0.91 -2.07 8.92
CA MET A 24 0.90 -2.63 7.57
C MET A 24 2.11 -2.13 6.76
N TRP A 25 2.36 -0.83 6.78
CA TRP A 25 3.52 -0.23 6.10
C TRP A 25 4.85 -0.78 6.63
N ASN A 26 5.01 -0.86 7.95
CA ASN A 26 6.25 -1.39 8.54
C ASN A 26 6.44 -2.89 8.32
N SER A 27 5.36 -3.64 8.06
CA SER A 27 5.38 -5.06 7.73
C SER A 27 5.30 -5.33 6.23
N SER A 28 5.60 -4.34 5.37
CA SER A 28 5.53 -4.49 3.92
C SER A 28 6.36 -5.69 3.45
N CYS A 29 5.74 -6.56 2.67
CA CYS A 29 6.43 -7.70 2.07
C CYS A 29 7.15 -7.34 0.77
N ARG A 30 6.75 -6.22 0.14
CA ARG A 30 7.39 -5.67 -1.03
C ARG A 30 7.12 -4.18 -1.13
N GLU A 31 8.15 -3.41 -1.50
CA GLU A 31 8.08 -1.97 -1.72
C GLU A 31 8.76 -1.63 -3.04
N LEU A 32 8.18 -0.71 -3.82
CA LEU A 32 8.74 -0.28 -5.11
C LEU A 32 8.41 1.19 -5.38
N PRO A 33 9.38 2.00 -5.86
CA PRO A 33 9.08 3.31 -6.40
C PRO A 33 8.06 3.18 -7.54
N ARG A 34 7.00 4.00 -7.47
CA ARG A 34 5.94 3.96 -8.46
C ARG A 34 6.46 4.52 -9.80
N GLN A 35 6.24 3.77 -10.88
CA GLN A 35 6.69 4.18 -12.22
C GLN A 35 5.77 5.24 -12.83
N GLY A 36 6.35 6.31 -13.35
CA GLY A 36 5.65 7.43 -13.98
C GLY A 36 5.99 8.77 -13.34
N GLU A 37 5.45 9.84 -13.92
CA GLU A 37 5.63 11.21 -13.41
C GLU A 37 4.56 11.51 -12.36
N TYR A 38 4.91 11.30 -11.08
CA TYR A 38 4.09 11.68 -9.95
C TYR A 38 4.80 12.77 -9.15
N GLU A 39 4.10 13.86 -8.90
CA GLU A 39 4.54 14.93 -8.01
C GLU A 39 3.57 15.02 -6.82
N PRO A 40 3.99 14.68 -5.60
CA PRO A 40 5.30 14.14 -5.21
C PRO A 40 5.52 12.68 -5.65
N SER A 41 6.79 12.27 -5.70
CA SER A 41 7.18 10.88 -6.00
C SER A 41 6.52 9.88 -5.04
N GLN A 42 6.02 8.78 -5.59
CA GLN A 42 5.22 7.80 -4.84
C GLN A 42 5.99 6.49 -4.62
N MET A 43 5.72 5.86 -3.48
CA MET A 43 6.19 4.53 -3.12
C MET A 43 4.98 3.60 -3.02
N LEU A 44 5.05 2.47 -3.71
CA LEU A 44 4.09 1.37 -3.60
C LEU A 44 4.54 0.42 -2.51
N SER A 45 3.59 -0.08 -1.72
CA SER A 45 3.82 -1.09 -0.69
C SER A 45 2.69 -2.13 -0.72
N LEU A 46 3.06 -3.39 -0.48
CA LEU A 46 2.13 -4.50 -0.34
C LEU A 46 2.29 -5.12 1.05
N ALA A 47 1.18 -5.29 1.76
CA ALA A 47 1.15 -5.89 3.10
C ALA A 47 -0.15 -6.67 3.33
N TRP A 48 -0.22 -7.44 4.41
CA TRP A 48 -1.48 -8.03 4.88
C TRP A 48 -2.11 -7.14 5.94
N ASP A 49 -3.42 -6.94 5.88
CA ASP A 49 -4.17 -6.31 6.96
C ASP A 49 -4.43 -7.30 8.12
N SER A 50 -4.99 -6.80 9.22
CA SER A 50 -5.29 -7.63 10.41
C SER A 50 -6.28 -8.78 10.14
N ARG A 51 -6.97 -8.77 9.00
CA ARG A 51 -7.93 -9.79 8.57
C ARG A 51 -7.32 -10.78 7.57
N GLY A 52 -6.03 -10.68 7.30
CA GLY A 52 -5.31 -11.52 6.33
C GLY A 52 -5.56 -11.14 4.87
N VAL A 53 -6.12 -9.95 4.60
CA VAL A 53 -6.34 -9.45 3.24
C VAL A 53 -5.08 -8.75 2.74
N ILE A 54 -4.56 -9.20 1.60
CA ILE A 54 -3.46 -8.51 0.91
C ILE A 54 -3.94 -7.12 0.49
N THR A 55 -3.19 -6.10 0.86
CA THR A 55 -3.57 -4.69 0.85
C THR A 55 -2.48 -3.87 0.15
N GLU A 56 -2.92 -2.99 -0.73
CA GLU A 56 -2.11 -1.99 -1.40
C GLU A 56 -1.97 -0.77 -0.49
N LEU A 57 -0.74 -0.29 -0.32
CA LEU A 57 -0.45 0.99 0.30
C LEU A 57 0.29 1.86 -0.71
N ILE A 58 -0.05 3.14 -0.77
CA ILE A 58 0.72 4.13 -1.52
C ILE A 58 1.03 5.31 -0.59
N ALA A 59 2.31 5.66 -0.54
CA ALA A 59 2.80 6.82 0.19
C ALA A 59 3.58 7.76 -0.73
N TYR A 60 3.73 9.00 -0.30
CA TYR A 60 4.71 9.94 -0.84
C TYR A 60 5.59 10.47 0.29
N LYS A 61 6.75 11.02 -0.04
CA LYS A 61 7.65 11.61 0.95
C LYS A 61 7.23 13.05 1.27
N GLY A 62 7.04 13.36 2.55
CA GLY A 62 6.77 14.71 3.03
C GLY A 62 8.01 15.58 3.06
N GLU A 63 7.83 16.86 3.39
CA GLU A 63 8.90 17.87 3.43
C GLU A 63 9.96 17.54 4.50
N ASP A 64 9.56 16.98 5.65
CA ASP A 64 10.46 16.56 6.74
C ASP A 64 11.05 15.16 6.51
N GLY A 65 10.81 14.57 5.33
CA GLY A 65 11.31 13.27 4.94
C GLY A 65 10.56 12.08 5.52
N GLU A 66 9.39 12.30 6.12
CA GLU A 66 8.45 11.27 6.53
C GLU A 66 7.73 10.62 5.34
N TRP A 67 7.26 9.38 5.49
CA TRP A 67 6.32 8.81 4.53
C TRP A 67 4.89 9.14 4.91
N ILE A 68 4.11 9.65 3.96
CA ILE A 68 2.69 9.98 4.14
C ILE A 68 1.85 9.01 3.31
N ILE A 69 1.21 8.06 3.98
CA ILE A 69 0.33 7.06 3.36
C ILE A 69 -1.00 7.72 3.04
N PHE A 70 -1.39 7.74 1.75
CA PHE A 70 -2.63 8.39 1.30
C PHE A 70 -3.60 7.46 0.59
N HIS A 71 -3.18 6.22 0.32
CA HIS A 71 -3.98 5.19 -0.32
C HIS A 71 -3.84 3.87 0.44
N VAL A 72 -4.97 3.25 0.79
CA VAL A 72 -5.04 1.91 1.40
C VAL A 72 -6.30 1.20 0.90
N VAL A 73 -6.14 0.10 0.17
CA VAL A 73 -7.25 -0.72 -0.37
C VAL A 73 -6.84 -2.19 -0.47
N PRO A 74 -7.78 -3.15 -0.48
CA PRO A 74 -7.47 -4.52 -0.86
C PRO A 74 -6.77 -4.57 -2.21
N ALA A 75 -5.78 -5.46 -2.33
CA ALA A 75 -5.00 -5.61 -3.54
C ALA A 75 -5.85 -5.95 -4.75
N THR A 76 -5.44 -5.37 -5.87
CA THR A 76 -6.00 -5.49 -7.20
C THR A 76 -4.94 -6.11 -8.10
N LYS A 77 -5.40 -6.81 -9.13
CA LYS A 77 -4.51 -7.42 -10.12
C LYS A 77 -3.62 -6.37 -10.83
N LYS A 78 -4.16 -5.16 -11.04
CA LYS A 78 -3.42 -4.07 -11.69
C LYS A 78 -2.24 -3.60 -10.83
N PHE A 79 -2.46 -3.40 -9.54
CA PHE A 79 -1.40 -2.99 -8.62
C PHE A 79 -0.32 -4.05 -8.48
N LEU A 80 -0.71 -5.33 -8.35
CA LEU A 80 0.27 -6.42 -8.32
C LEU A 80 1.09 -6.48 -9.62
N ALA A 81 0.47 -6.27 -10.77
CA ALA A 81 1.20 -6.17 -12.04
C ALA A 81 2.16 -4.96 -12.06
N GLU A 82 1.73 -3.80 -11.55
CA GLU A 82 2.57 -2.60 -11.38
C GLU A 82 3.76 -2.88 -10.44
N MET A 83 3.57 -3.76 -9.46
CA MET A 83 4.61 -4.24 -8.56
C MET A 83 5.47 -5.38 -9.13
N GLY A 84 5.28 -5.75 -10.40
CA GLY A 84 6.10 -6.74 -11.08
C GLY A 84 5.78 -8.20 -10.74
N PHE A 85 4.58 -8.49 -10.24
CA PHE A 85 4.09 -9.86 -10.13
C PHE A 85 3.66 -10.38 -11.50
N SER A 86 4.02 -11.62 -11.81
CA SER A 86 3.58 -12.35 -13.00
C SER A 86 2.08 -12.68 -12.94
N GLN A 87 1.50 -12.99 -14.10
CA GLN A 87 0.11 -13.43 -14.18
C GLN A 87 -0.14 -14.73 -13.41
N GLU A 88 0.86 -15.59 -13.28
CA GLU A 88 0.76 -16.83 -12.50
C GLU A 88 0.71 -16.54 -11.00
N GLU A 89 1.64 -15.71 -10.48
CA GLU A 89 1.65 -15.29 -9.08
C GLU A 89 0.35 -14.57 -8.69
N ILE A 90 -0.14 -13.67 -9.55
CA ILE A 90 -1.41 -12.96 -9.32
C ILE A 90 -2.57 -13.97 -9.24
N ARG A 91 -2.61 -15.00 -10.08
CA ARG A 91 -3.65 -16.04 -10.02
C ARG A 91 -3.56 -16.87 -8.73
N GLN A 92 -2.36 -17.18 -8.26
CA GLN A 92 -2.16 -17.89 -7.00
C GLN A 92 -2.63 -17.06 -5.80
N ILE A 93 -2.36 -15.75 -5.81
CA ILE A 93 -2.78 -14.81 -4.76
C ILE A 93 -4.30 -14.68 -4.65
N PHE A 94 -5.02 -14.56 -5.77
CA PHE A 94 -6.49 -14.40 -5.74
C PHE A 94 -7.27 -15.72 -5.72
N GLY A 95 -6.58 -16.87 -5.80
CA GLY A 95 -7.17 -18.19 -5.96
C GLY A 95 -7.78 -18.42 -7.35
N ARG A 96 -7.84 -19.69 -7.78
CA ARG A 96 -8.75 -20.12 -8.84
C ARG A 96 -10.17 -19.98 -8.27
N ARG A 97 -10.88 -18.92 -8.62
CA ARG A 97 -12.34 -18.95 -8.57
C ARG A 97 -12.85 -19.92 -9.62
#